data_AF-A0A3M1PQQ5-F1
#
_entry.id   AF-A0A3M1PQQ5-F1
#
_cell.length_a   1.000
_cell.length_b   1.000
_cell.length_c   1.000
_cell.angle_alpha   90.00
_cell.angle_beta   90.00
_cell.angle_gamma   90.00
#
_symmetry.space_group_name_H-M   'P 1'
#
loop_
_entity.id
_entity.type
_entity.pdbx_description
1 polymer ?
#
loop_
_entity_poly.entity_id
_entity_poly.type
_entity_poly.pdbx_seq_one_letter_code
_entity_poly.pdbx_strand_id
1 'polypeptide(L)'
;MRGRPAKEVIMRHLAGMAMLLLLMACSPPGGQAPSRSGGDRIMHDGSPDEEAKAPPPGAIPIGEDVYAVPVGEPDEQGCQRYRLWSPTKMVVQAIHYRRADGSFTMRKDEAACMNRRK
;
A
#
# COMPACT_ATOMS: atom_id res chain seq x y z
N MET A 1 -56.09 -4.29 23.41
CA MET A 1 -55.36 -3.66 22.29
C MET A 1 -53.88 -4.05 22.43
N ARG A 2 -53.39 -4.95 21.55
CA ARG A 2 -52.35 -4.72 20.50
C ARG A 2 -51.01 -4.23 21.08
N GLY A 3 -49.84 -4.82 20.82
CA GLY A 3 -49.36 -5.81 19.85
C GLY A 3 -47.89 -6.18 20.17
N ARG A 4 -47.36 -7.20 19.49
CA ARG A 4 -46.22 -8.06 19.89
C ARG A 4 -44.80 -7.44 19.82
N PRO A 5 -43.80 -8.09 20.49
CA PRO A 5 -42.39 -7.69 20.61
C PRO A 5 -41.42 -8.37 19.61
N ALA A 6 -40.29 -7.73 19.30
CA ALA A 6 -39.12 -8.26 18.56
C ALA A 6 -37.87 -7.58 19.14
N LYS A 7 -36.80 -8.17 19.71
CA LYS A 7 -36.13 -9.48 19.64
C LYS A 7 -35.80 -9.97 18.24
N GLU A 8 -34.82 -9.32 17.63
CA GLU A 8 -34.03 -9.70 16.44
C GLU A 8 -33.01 -8.54 16.29
N VAL A 9 -31.68 -8.63 16.26
CA VAL A 9 -30.78 -9.58 15.59
C VAL A 9 -29.43 -9.54 16.34
N ILE A 10 -29.27 -10.34 17.40
CA ILE A 10 -27.96 -10.65 18.00
C ILE A 10 -27.76 -12.17 17.82
N MET A 11 -27.55 -12.62 16.58
CA MET A 11 -27.28 -14.05 16.34
C MET A 11 -26.76 -14.34 14.93
N ARG A 12 -25.52 -13.94 14.60
CA ARG A 12 -24.77 -14.53 13.45
C ARG A 12 -23.24 -14.55 13.69
N HIS A 13 -22.80 -15.07 14.83
CA HIS A 13 -21.37 -15.33 15.10
C HIS A 13 -21.04 -16.78 15.47
N LEU A 14 -21.89 -17.74 15.13
CA LEU A 14 -21.70 -19.16 15.46
C LEU A 14 -22.11 -20.07 14.29
N ALA A 15 -21.40 -20.01 13.17
CA ALA A 15 -21.42 -21.05 12.13
C ALA A 15 -20.28 -20.76 11.14
N GLY A 16 -19.09 -21.31 11.37
CA GLY A 16 -17.95 -21.11 10.48
C GLY A 16 -16.65 -21.75 10.95
N MET A 17 -16.58 -22.21 12.21
CA MET A 17 -15.53 -23.13 12.67
C MET A 17 -16.03 -24.57 12.56
N ALA A 18 -16.07 -25.10 11.35
CA ALA A 18 -16.06 -26.53 11.13
C ALA A 18 -15.40 -26.80 9.79
N MET A 19 -14.46 -27.75 9.80
CA MET A 19 -13.88 -28.40 8.62
C MET A 19 -12.55 -27.84 8.12
N LEU A 20 -11.62 -27.61 9.04
CA LEU A 20 -10.19 -27.50 8.77
C LEU A 20 -9.45 -28.70 9.40
N LEU A 21 -9.69 -29.93 8.92
CA LEU A 21 -8.98 -31.14 9.40
C LEU A 21 -9.22 -32.35 8.46
N LEU A 22 -8.79 -32.28 7.19
CA LEU A 22 -8.84 -33.46 6.30
C LEU A 22 -7.87 -33.39 5.10
N LEU A 23 -6.60 -33.11 5.34
CA LEU A 23 -5.52 -33.31 4.35
C LEU A 23 -4.28 -33.95 5.00
N MET A 24 -4.50 -35.05 5.71
CA MET A 24 -3.46 -36.04 6.04
C MET A 24 -3.77 -37.31 5.26
N ALA A 25 -3.14 -37.47 4.08
CA ALA A 25 -2.72 -38.75 3.49
C ALA A 25 -2.43 -38.60 1.99
N CYS A 26 -1.17 -38.33 1.64
CA CYS A 26 -0.49 -39.00 0.53
C CYS A 26 1.00 -38.62 0.56
N SER A 27 1.79 -39.36 1.34
CA SER A 27 3.24 -39.38 1.19
C SER A 27 3.59 -40.46 0.15
N PRO A 28 4.10 -40.11 -1.04
CA PRO A 28 4.78 -41.09 -1.87
C PRO A 28 6.15 -41.43 -1.26
N PRO A 29 6.50 -42.72 -1.11
CA PRO A 29 7.87 -43.11 -0.83
C PRO A 29 8.67 -43.07 -2.13
N GLY A 30 9.88 -42.52 -2.08
CA GLY A 30 10.92 -42.85 -3.04
C GLY A 30 11.01 -41.95 -4.26
N GLY A 31 11.99 -41.06 -4.22
CA GLY A 31 12.57 -40.41 -5.38
C GLY A 31 14.00 -40.01 -5.05
N GLN A 32 14.93 -40.96 -5.16
CA GLN A 32 16.37 -40.64 -5.19
C GLN A 32 16.63 -39.79 -6.43
N ALA A 33 17.05 -38.55 -6.22
CA ALA A 33 17.68 -37.74 -7.27
C ALA A 33 19.20 -37.74 -7.03
N PRO A 34 20.03 -37.98 -8.08
CA PRO A 34 21.46 -38.15 -7.95
C PRO A 34 22.16 -36.85 -7.54
N SER A 35 23.22 -37.02 -6.73
CA SER A 35 24.24 -36.00 -6.49
C SER A 35 24.75 -35.42 -7.81
N ARG A 36 24.59 -34.10 -7.98
CA ARG A 36 25.37 -33.33 -8.93
C ARG A 36 26.38 -32.50 -8.15
N SER A 37 27.57 -33.07 -8.03
CA SER A 37 28.81 -32.34 -7.77
C SER A 37 29.15 -31.50 -9.00
N GLY A 38 29.76 -30.32 -8.78
CA GLY A 38 30.18 -29.36 -9.80
C GLY A 38 29.35 -28.08 -9.68
N GLY A 39 29.83 -27.00 -9.05
CA GLY A 39 31.14 -26.40 -9.27
C GLY A 39 30.93 -25.26 -10.24
N ASP A 40 30.64 -24.07 -9.72
CA ASP A 40 31.12 -22.79 -10.26
C ASP A 40 30.68 -21.67 -9.31
N ARG A 41 31.62 -21.17 -8.50
CA ARG A 41 31.45 -19.91 -7.79
C ARG A 41 31.71 -18.80 -8.81
N ILE A 42 30.73 -18.55 -9.66
CA ILE A 42 30.70 -17.29 -10.40
C ILE A 42 30.46 -16.20 -9.37
N MET A 43 31.53 -15.47 -9.05
CA MET A 43 31.45 -14.16 -8.43
C MET A 43 30.43 -13.36 -9.24
N HIS A 44 29.22 -13.20 -8.70
CA HIS A 44 28.35 -12.15 -9.18
C HIS A 44 29.03 -10.85 -8.76
N ASP A 45 29.73 -10.24 -9.71
CA ASP A 45 30.09 -8.82 -9.67
C ASP A 45 28.77 -8.04 -9.71
N GLY A 46 28.15 -8.00 -8.53
CA GLY A 46 26.90 -7.33 -8.29
C GLY A 46 27.19 -5.85 -8.17
N SER A 47 26.91 -5.14 -9.24
CA SER A 47 26.34 -3.82 -9.10
C SER A 47 25.06 -3.86 -9.92
N PRO A 48 23.87 -3.99 -9.30
CA PRO A 48 22.68 -3.56 -10.01
C PRO A 48 22.95 -2.08 -10.28
N ASP A 49 23.09 -1.71 -11.56
CA ASP A 49 22.87 -0.33 -11.96
C ASP A 49 21.49 0.01 -11.39
N GLU A 50 21.48 0.70 -10.24
CA GLU A 50 20.28 1.35 -9.72
C GLU A 50 19.96 2.43 -10.74
N GLU A 51 19.30 2.03 -11.82
CA GLU A 51 18.77 2.94 -12.80
C GLU A 51 17.73 3.79 -12.07
N ALA A 52 18.19 4.93 -11.57
CA ALA A 52 17.41 5.83 -10.75
C ALA A 52 16.19 6.23 -11.55
N LYS A 53 15.06 5.61 -11.21
CA LYS A 53 13.81 5.85 -11.91
C LYS A 53 13.51 7.35 -11.85
N ALA A 54 13.26 7.96 -13.00
CA ALA A 54 12.92 9.38 -13.03
C ALA A 54 11.62 9.65 -12.24
N PRO A 55 11.50 10.78 -11.54
CA PRO A 55 10.27 11.15 -10.86
C PRO A 55 9.09 11.29 -11.84
N PRO A 56 7.86 10.90 -11.43
CA PRO A 56 6.68 11.11 -12.26
C PRO A 56 6.46 12.59 -12.63
N PRO A 57 5.77 12.88 -13.74
CA PRO A 57 5.43 14.27 -14.12
C PRO A 57 4.68 15.01 -13.01
N GLY A 58 5.03 16.28 -12.81
CA GLY A 58 4.41 17.12 -11.77
C GLY A 58 4.87 16.80 -10.34
N ALA A 59 5.86 15.92 -10.16
CA ALA A 59 6.48 15.64 -8.87
C ALA A 59 7.10 16.90 -8.25
N ILE A 60 6.82 17.12 -6.97
CA ILE A 60 7.41 18.19 -6.16
C ILE A 60 8.43 17.55 -5.21
N PRO A 61 9.72 17.93 -5.25
CA PRO A 61 10.70 17.40 -4.30
C PRO A 61 10.39 17.90 -2.89
N ILE A 62 10.36 16.98 -1.92
CA ILE A 62 10.12 17.30 -0.50
C ILE A 62 11.23 16.76 0.42
N GLY A 63 12.17 16.01 -0.13
CA GLY A 63 13.34 15.46 0.53
C GLY A 63 14.24 14.77 -0.49
N GLU A 64 15.39 14.28 -0.04
CA GLU A 64 16.29 13.47 -0.87
C GLU A 64 15.56 12.22 -1.34
N ASP A 65 15.43 12.07 -2.66
CA ASP A 65 14.69 11.00 -3.34
C ASP A 65 13.22 10.84 -2.93
N VAL A 66 12.60 11.83 -2.29
CA VAL A 66 11.17 11.76 -1.94
C VAL A 66 10.42 12.90 -2.60
N TYR A 67 9.36 12.53 -3.31
CA TYR A 67 8.58 13.43 -4.14
C TYR A 67 7.10 13.34 -3.77
N ALA A 68 6.42 14.48 -3.74
CA ALA A 68 4.97 14.55 -3.69
C ALA A 68 4.43 14.65 -5.12
N VAL A 69 3.67 13.65 -5.56
CA VAL A 69 3.13 13.54 -6.92
C VAL A 69 1.64 13.84 -6.90
N PRO A 70 1.13 14.79 -7.71
CA PRO A 70 -0.31 15.08 -7.75
C PRO A 70 -1.08 13.86 -8.25
N VAL A 71 -2.23 13.61 -7.62
CA VAL A 71 -3.10 12.50 -7.99
C VAL A 71 -4.51 12.98 -8.30
N GLY A 72 -4.91 12.79 -9.56
CA GLY A 72 -6.21 13.20 -10.09
C GLY A 72 -6.44 14.70 -9.96
N GLU A 73 -7.67 15.09 -10.26
CA GLU A 73 -8.12 16.48 -10.15
C GLU A 73 -8.25 16.91 -8.67
N PRO A 74 -8.12 18.22 -8.39
CA PRO A 74 -8.54 18.81 -7.13
C PRO A 74 -9.97 18.40 -6.79
N ASP A 75 -10.27 18.27 -5.49
CA ASP A 75 -11.65 18.01 -5.07
C ASP A 75 -12.54 19.25 -5.22
N GLU A 76 -13.82 19.12 -4.86
CA GLU A 76 -14.83 20.19 -4.94
C GLU A 76 -14.45 21.44 -4.13
N GLN A 77 -13.58 21.29 -3.13
CA GLN A 77 -13.07 22.39 -2.31
C GLN A 77 -11.78 23.00 -2.90
N GLY A 78 -11.33 22.52 -4.06
CA GLY A 78 -10.10 22.92 -4.72
C GLY A 78 -8.84 22.43 -4.00
N CYS A 79 -8.93 21.35 -3.22
CA CYS A 79 -7.76 20.78 -2.54
C CYS A 79 -7.09 19.76 -3.48
N GLN A 80 -5.87 20.09 -3.95
CA GLN A 80 -5.07 19.13 -4.71
C GLN A 80 -4.57 18.02 -3.78
N ARG A 81 -4.71 16.77 -4.24
CA ARG A 81 -4.25 15.56 -3.56
C ARG A 81 -2.90 15.14 -4.10
N TYR A 82 -2.05 14.62 -3.22
CA TYR A 82 -0.72 14.13 -3.56
C TYR A 82 -0.48 12.74 -2.95
N ARG A 83 0.30 11.92 -3.64
CA ARG A 83 0.90 10.69 -3.08
C ARG A 83 2.40 10.86 -3.01
N LEU A 84 3.00 10.24 -2.00
CA LEU A 84 4.46 10.20 -1.93
C LEU A 84 4.99 9.12 -2.86
N TRP A 85 6.10 9.44 -3.50
CA TRP A 85 6.82 8.53 -4.37
C TRP A 85 8.33 8.70 -4.11
N SER A 86 9.05 7.59 -4.16
CA SER A 86 10.50 7.56 -4.07
C SER A 86 11.01 6.40 -4.94
N PRO A 87 12.13 6.58 -5.67
CA PRO A 87 12.76 5.49 -6.39
C PRO A 87 13.47 4.51 -5.45
N THR A 88 13.98 5.00 -4.31
CA THR A 88 14.93 4.29 -3.43
C THR A 88 14.40 4.05 -2.02
N LYS A 89 13.43 4.84 -1.55
CA LYS A 89 12.94 4.81 -0.15
C LYS A 89 11.52 4.26 -0.05
N MET A 90 11.24 3.56 1.05
CA MET A 90 9.85 3.21 1.38
C MET A 90 9.09 4.47 1.81
N VAL A 91 7.90 4.66 1.25
CA VAL A 91 7.03 5.79 1.57
C VAL A 91 5.66 5.31 2.04
N VAL A 92 5.04 6.06 2.95
CA VAL A 92 3.69 5.78 3.41
C VAL A 92 2.70 6.09 2.29
N GLN A 93 1.91 5.10 1.89
CA GLN A 93 0.87 5.24 0.88
C GLN A 93 -0.37 5.91 1.49
N ALA A 94 -0.34 7.24 1.57
CA ALA A 94 -1.45 8.05 2.03
C ALA A 94 -1.67 9.27 1.12
N ILE A 95 -2.87 9.83 1.18
CA ILE A 95 -3.17 11.10 0.53
C ILE A 95 -2.65 12.24 1.39
N HIS A 96 -1.83 13.07 0.76
CA HIS A 96 -1.29 14.28 1.33
C HIS A 96 -1.88 15.50 0.63
N TYR A 97 -1.92 16.61 1.36
CA TYR A 97 -2.37 17.91 0.89
C TYR A 97 -1.27 18.93 1.14
N ARG A 98 -1.16 19.92 0.25
CA ARG A 98 -0.19 21.01 0.40
C ARG A 98 -0.78 22.11 1.29
N ARG A 99 -0.01 22.54 2.30
CA ARG A 99 -0.29 23.70 3.15
C ARG A 99 0.14 25.00 2.44
N ALA A 100 -0.22 26.13 3.02
CA ALA A 100 0.09 27.46 2.46
C ALA A 100 1.59 27.77 2.49
N ASP A 101 2.31 27.23 3.48
CA ASP A 101 3.77 27.34 3.62
C ASP A 101 4.54 26.41 2.67
N GLY A 102 3.83 25.62 1.85
CA GLY A 102 4.41 24.66 0.93
C GLY A 102 4.70 23.28 1.53
N SER A 103 4.55 23.10 2.84
CA SER A 103 4.67 21.81 3.51
C SER A 103 3.50 20.88 3.17
N PHE A 104 3.62 19.60 3.53
CA PHE A 104 2.59 18.60 3.28
C PHE A 104 1.98 18.07 4.58
N THR A 105 0.69 17.75 4.52
CA THR A 105 -0.11 17.24 5.64
C THR A 105 -1.03 16.13 5.19
N MET A 106 -1.37 15.21 6.08
CA MET A 106 -2.46 14.26 5.86
C MET A 106 -3.83 14.85 6.26
N ARG A 107 -3.84 16.02 6.90
CA ARG A 107 -5.05 16.70 7.38
C ARG A 107 -5.56 17.70 6.37
N LYS A 108 -6.71 17.38 5.76
CA LYS A 108 -7.34 18.24 4.74
C LYS A 108 -7.73 19.62 5.29
N ASP A 109 -8.09 19.72 6.57
CA ASP A 109 -8.49 20.96 7.22
C ASP A 109 -7.32 21.96 7.37
N GLU A 110 -6.07 21.51 7.31
CA GLU A 110 -4.87 22.35 7.30
C GLU A 110 -4.41 22.73 5.88
N ALA A 111 -5.04 22.18 4.84
CA ALA A 111 -4.62 22.38 3.45
C ALA A 111 -4.96 23.78 2.91
N ALA A 112 -4.09 24.29 2.04
CA ALA A 112 -4.32 25.53 1.30
C ALA A 112 -5.07 25.26 0.00
N CYS A 113 -6.38 25.06 0.11
CA CYS A 113 -7.23 24.77 -1.04
C CYS A 113 -7.62 26.05 -1.80
N MET A 114 -7.80 25.94 -3.11
CA MET A 114 -8.05 27.10 -3.99
C MET A 114 -9.33 27.88 -3.63
N ASN A 115 -10.36 27.20 -3.10
CA ASN A 115 -11.64 27.82 -2.73
C ASN A 115 -11.69 28.31 -1.28
N ARG A 116 -10.55 28.44 -0.58
CA ARG A 116 -10.48 29.05 0.77
C ARG A 116 -10.19 30.56 0.76
N ARG A 117 -10.43 31.26 -0.35
CA ARG A 117 -10.42 32.73 -0.32
C ARG A 117 -11.64 33.20 0.46
N LYS A 118 -11.39 33.67 1.69
CA LYS A 118 -12.33 34.51 2.45
C LYS A 118 -12.57 35.82 1.69
#